data_AF-A0A954KFQ9-F1
#
_entry.id   AF-A0A954KFQ9-F1
#
_cell.length_a   1.000
_cell.length_b   1.000
_cell.length_c   1.000
_cell.angle_alpha   90.00
_cell.angle_beta   90.00
_cell.angle_gamma   90.00
#
_symmetry.space_group_name_H-M   'P 1'
#
loop_
_entity.id
_entity.type
_entity.pdbx_description
1 polymer ?
#
loop_
_entity_poly.entity_id
_entity_poly.type
_entity_poly.pdbx_seq_one_letter_code
_entity_poly.pdbx_strand_id
1 'polypeptide(L)'
;MNRMHQVGYLVVTPRGPQDGGDFGPHTPGTRTSGLQEAFDRAKVTTQDVFIAGGNLTFDENQGVVYFLQETLRIPWMQDFRLDGGEYVIQYVPEKGDAIVMDSQMSCHYKFGIISCNSDGAALHIQPSAAGPDRFQVFTTTSIHINALVGGGGSWKGGEAFDNELDPEHDWRGTGLWLDGTQGSLNDNRITVMEVVGCRTALLLAGRCSNNWIDAPFLHLSRTHLQLGTPDDHAHVTNNRIRAAMDGQGIADAIGARIYGTENLLELSAAQTSPGHDLVFEKPSHDNLVIAGRLPNGVTNHADHPTDRIITARSKGFSITTPPLPQSGQALTNRQNTSIEIMITQPGTVTTWTLGDIEGNVQTFDGPLDPGQSIRLAPGETIQLEYTKAPLWRWRSAP
;
A
#
# COMPACT_ATOMS: atom_id res chain seq x y z
N MET A 1 20.82 4.34 29.46
CA MET A 1 21.44 5.60 28.99
C MET A 1 22.95 5.46 28.81
N ASN A 2 23.76 5.30 29.88
CA ASN A 2 25.24 5.20 29.75
C ASN A 2 25.76 4.21 28.71
N ARG A 3 25.13 3.03 28.58
CA ARG A 3 25.49 2.04 27.56
C ARG A 3 25.26 2.53 26.13
N MET A 4 24.21 3.32 25.89
CA MET A 4 23.89 3.86 24.55
C MET A 4 24.86 4.97 24.16
N HIS A 5 25.21 5.87 25.09
CA HIS A 5 26.26 6.87 24.84
C HIS A 5 27.61 6.21 24.53
N GLN A 6 27.95 5.11 25.21
CA GLN A 6 29.19 4.36 24.96
C GLN A 6 29.26 3.76 23.55
N VAL A 7 28.12 3.53 22.89
CA VAL A 7 28.06 3.05 21.50
C VAL A 7 27.74 4.16 20.49
N GLY A 8 27.85 5.44 20.90
CA GLY A 8 27.83 6.59 20.00
C GLY A 8 26.45 7.20 19.71
N TYR A 9 25.39 6.76 20.39
CA TYR A 9 24.04 7.27 20.17
C TYR A 9 23.80 8.63 20.85
N LEU A 10 23.01 9.47 20.19
CA LEU A 10 22.24 10.53 20.84
C LEU A 10 20.97 9.93 21.44
N VAL A 11 20.69 10.24 22.70
CA VAL A 11 19.62 9.59 23.45
C VAL A 11 18.51 10.58 23.78
N VAL A 12 17.30 10.31 23.25
CA VAL A 12 16.09 11.07 23.57
C VAL A 12 15.32 10.36 24.68
N THR A 13 14.97 11.09 25.74
CA THR A 13 14.34 10.53 26.95
C THR A 13 13.11 11.33 27.40
N PRO A 14 12.20 10.74 28.20
CA PRO A 14 10.96 11.39 28.61
C PRO A 14 11.15 12.67 29.43
N ARG A 15 12.28 12.80 30.14
CA ARG A 15 12.64 14.03 30.88
C ARG A 15 13.96 14.63 30.39
N GLY A 16 14.41 14.28 29.18
CA GLY A 16 15.67 14.79 28.64
C GLY A 16 15.64 16.31 28.43
N PRO A 17 16.73 17.04 28.73
CA PRO A 17 18.02 16.53 29.20
C PRO A 17 18.14 16.35 30.73
N GLN A 18 17.08 16.59 31.50
CA GLN A 18 17.12 16.62 32.97
C GLN A 18 17.34 15.25 33.63
N ASP A 19 17.03 14.16 32.93
CA ASP A 19 17.22 12.78 33.38
C ASP A 19 18.51 12.12 32.85
N GLY A 20 19.39 12.90 32.21
CA GLY A 20 20.65 12.42 31.66
C GLY A 20 20.59 11.92 30.21
N GLY A 21 19.44 12.02 29.54
CA GLY A 21 19.39 11.98 28.07
C GLY A 21 19.98 13.25 27.46
N ASP A 22 20.31 13.21 26.17
CA ASP A 22 20.83 14.37 25.43
C ASP A 22 19.70 15.34 25.06
N PHE A 23 18.51 14.80 24.74
CA PHE A 23 17.33 15.55 24.32
C PHE A 23 16.05 14.96 24.91
N GLY A 24 14.97 15.74 24.93
CA GLY A 24 13.64 15.31 25.34
C GLY A 24 12.67 16.49 25.45
N PRO A 25 11.50 16.31 26.09
CA PRO A 25 10.53 17.39 26.31
C PRO A 25 11.07 18.62 27.05
N HIS A 26 12.17 18.49 27.77
CA HIS A 26 12.83 19.59 28.47
C HIS A 26 14.02 20.18 27.70
N THR A 27 14.26 19.77 26.45
CA THR A 27 15.19 20.46 25.55
C THR A 27 14.75 21.92 25.39
N PRO A 28 15.60 22.91 25.70
CA PRO A 28 15.21 24.32 25.64
C PRO A 28 14.66 24.74 24.27
N GLY A 29 13.45 25.30 24.26
CA GLY A 29 12.82 25.84 23.05
C GLY A 29 12.23 24.82 22.09
N THR A 30 12.28 23.52 22.40
CA THR A 30 11.76 22.48 21.50
C THR A 30 10.25 22.58 21.31
N ARG A 31 9.80 22.27 20.09
CA ARG A 31 8.40 22.09 19.72
C ARG A 31 8.06 20.63 19.36
N THR A 32 9.05 19.75 19.42
CA THR A 32 8.96 18.35 18.98
C THR A 32 9.44 17.39 20.07
N SER A 33 9.34 17.80 21.33
CA SER A 33 9.80 17.02 22.48
C SER A 33 11.28 16.60 22.39
N GLY A 34 12.14 17.48 21.84
CA GLY A 34 13.57 17.25 21.67
C GLY A 34 13.94 16.42 20.44
N LEU A 35 12.97 15.93 19.68
CA LEU A 35 13.21 15.01 18.57
C LEU A 35 13.86 15.71 17.38
N GLN A 36 13.37 16.89 16.98
CA GLN A 36 13.96 17.65 15.87
C GLN A 36 15.42 17.99 16.18
N GLU A 37 15.68 18.46 17.40
CA GLU A 37 17.03 18.82 17.83
C GLU A 37 17.97 17.61 17.84
N ALA A 38 17.47 16.43 18.21
CA ALA A 38 18.23 15.19 18.14
C ALA A 38 18.60 14.80 16.69
N PHE A 39 17.65 14.87 15.75
CA PHE A 39 17.92 14.57 14.34
C PHE A 39 18.85 15.61 13.69
N ASP A 40 18.67 16.89 13.99
CA ASP A 40 19.54 17.95 13.48
C ASP A 40 20.97 17.77 14.02
N ARG A 41 21.10 17.42 15.30
CA ARG A 41 22.40 17.13 15.90
C ARG A 41 23.03 15.89 15.28
N ALA A 42 22.28 14.80 15.17
CA ALA A 42 22.71 13.55 14.53
C ALA A 42 23.24 13.80 13.12
N LYS A 43 22.55 14.64 12.35
CA LYS A 43 22.96 15.02 10.99
C LYS A 43 24.35 15.65 10.95
N VAL A 44 24.62 16.55 11.90
CA VAL A 44 25.88 17.30 11.97
C VAL A 44 27.01 16.45 12.55
N THR A 45 26.71 15.59 13.53
CA THR A 45 27.73 14.78 14.23
C THR A 45 27.88 13.37 13.70
N THR A 46 27.09 12.96 12.71
CA THR A 46 27.08 11.60 12.14
C THR A 46 26.84 10.51 13.20
N GLN A 47 26.02 10.83 14.20
CA GLN A 47 25.66 9.91 15.27
C GLN A 47 24.28 9.30 15.03
N ASP A 48 24.10 8.06 15.50
CA ASP A 48 22.80 7.40 15.54
C ASP A 48 21.90 8.01 16.62
N VAL A 49 20.59 7.77 16.52
CA VAL A 49 19.60 8.24 17.51
C VAL A 49 18.93 7.06 18.20
N PHE A 50 18.76 7.15 19.52
CA PHE A 50 17.97 6.22 20.32
C PHE A 50 16.86 6.99 21.01
N ILE A 51 15.61 6.61 20.77
CA ILE A 51 14.45 7.20 21.46
C ILE A 51 13.93 6.21 22.50
N ALA A 52 13.99 6.62 23.77
CA ALA A 52 13.51 5.81 24.88
C ALA A 52 11.97 5.68 24.84
N GLY A 53 11.48 4.46 25.02
CA GLY A 53 10.04 4.16 25.10
C GLY A 53 9.73 3.10 26.15
N GLY A 54 8.57 2.47 26.03
CA GLY A 54 8.04 1.45 26.94
C GLY A 54 7.43 2.08 28.17
N ASN A 55 7.43 1.34 29.28
CA ASN A 55 6.92 1.81 30.58
C ASN A 55 7.98 2.62 31.36
N LEU A 56 8.82 3.38 30.66
CA LEU A 56 9.80 4.29 31.27
C LEU A 56 9.16 5.61 31.75
N THR A 57 7.87 5.58 32.05
CA THR A 57 7.15 6.65 32.73
C THR A 57 7.47 6.57 34.21
N PHE A 58 8.17 7.59 34.71
CA PHE A 58 8.32 7.78 36.14
C PHE A 58 6.92 8.05 36.70
N ASP A 59 6.42 7.14 37.53
CA ASP A 59 5.23 7.27 38.39
C ASP A 59 3.84 6.92 37.79
N GLU A 60 3.76 6.56 36.50
CA GLU A 60 2.49 6.18 35.85
C GLU A 60 2.65 4.87 35.06
N ASN A 61 1.67 3.97 35.06
CA ASN A 61 1.69 2.74 34.25
C ASN A 61 1.20 3.03 32.81
N GLN A 62 1.86 3.96 32.12
CA GLN A 62 1.52 4.41 30.77
C GLN A 62 2.73 4.31 29.85
N GLY A 63 2.49 4.28 28.53
CA GLY A 63 3.58 4.35 27.55
C GLY A 63 4.20 5.76 27.52
N VAL A 64 5.49 5.86 27.19
CA VAL A 64 6.14 7.15 26.95
C VAL A 64 5.52 7.84 25.72
N VAL A 65 5.10 9.10 25.87
CA VAL A 65 4.55 9.93 24.80
C VAL A 65 5.44 11.13 24.53
N TYR A 66 5.81 11.33 23.27
CA TYR A 66 6.49 12.53 22.76
C TYR A 66 5.50 13.35 21.93
N PHE A 67 5.23 14.58 22.34
CA PHE A 67 4.30 15.47 21.65
C PHE A 67 5.01 16.28 20.57
N LEU A 68 4.40 16.33 19.38
CA LEU A 68 4.82 17.19 18.28
C LEU A 68 3.82 18.34 18.13
N GLN A 69 4.29 19.57 18.32
CA GLN A 69 3.53 20.81 18.09
C GLN A 69 3.73 21.38 16.69
N GLU A 70 4.59 20.73 15.90
CA GLU A 70 4.87 21.00 14.48
C GLU A 70 5.45 19.73 13.85
N THR A 71 5.49 19.68 12.51
CA THR A 71 6.03 18.53 11.76
C THR A 71 7.46 18.22 12.17
N LEU A 72 7.72 16.97 12.55
CA LEU A 72 9.07 16.46 12.72
C LEU A 72 9.69 16.18 11.34
N ARG A 73 10.79 16.86 11.01
CA ARG A 73 11.49 16.69 9.75
C ARG A 73 12.76 15.89 9.96
N ILE A 74 12.81 14.70 9.37
CA ILE A 74 14.03 13.89 9.34
C ILE A 74 14.78 14.29 8.07
N PRO A 75 15.95 14.95 8.20
CA PRO A 75 16.70 15.43 7.04
C PRO A 75 17.28 14.26 6.25
N TRP A 76 17.94 14.57 5.13
CA TRP A 76 18.66 13.53 4.40
C TRP A 76 19.72 12.86 5.28
N MET A 77 19.69 11.54 5.38
CA MET A 77 20.72 10.75 6.07
C MET A 77 21.29 9.65 5.17
N GLN A 78 22.51 9.24 5.50
CA GLN A 78 23.16 8.08 4.92
C GLN A 78 23.85 7.30 6.03
N ASP A 79 23.80 5.97 5.94
CA ASP A 79 24.44 5.05 6.90
C ASP A 79 24.00 5.35 8.35
N PHE A 80 22.74 5.74 8.52
CA PHE A 80 22.16 6.22 9.78
C PHE A 80 21.22 5.20 10.39
N ARG A 81 21.21 5.13 11.72
CA ARG A 81 20.30 4.29 12.47
C ARG A 81 19.52 5.06 13.52
N LEU A 82 18.20 4.80 13.52
CA LEU A 82 17.29 5.15 14.61
C LEU A 82 16.83 3.86 15.30
N ASP A 83 17.23 3.68 16.55
CA ASP A 83 16.71 2.62 17.42
C ASP A 83 15.67 3.16 18.40
N GLY A 84 14.68 2.33 18.73
CA GLY A 84 13.56 2.72 19.57
C GLY A 84 12.39 1.76 19.40
N GLY A 85 11.16 2.23 19.64
CA GLY A 85 9.97 1.55 19.11
C GLY A 85 8.85 1.28 20.10
N GLU A 86 9.01 1.54 21.39
CA GLU A 86 7.93 1.30 22.37
C GLU A 86 7.35 2.61 22.91
N TYR A 87 7.54 3.73 22.20
CA TYR A 87 6.99 5.04 22.54
C TYR A 87 5.84 5.41 21.59
N VAL A 88 5.09 6.45 21.97
CA VAL A 88 4.10 7.11 21.13
C VAL A 88 4.64 8.48 20.71
N ILE A 89 4.59 8.78 19.42
CA ILE A 89 4.73 10.14 18.90
C ILE A 89 3.31 10.65 18.64
N GLN A 90 2.89 11.69 19.36
CA GLN A 90 1.57 12.29 19.21
C GLN A 90 1.69 13.64 18.51
N TYR A 91 1.23 13.71 17.26
CA TYR A 91 1.09 14.96 16.53
C TYR A 91 -0.20 15.68 16.95
N VAL A 92 -0.02 16.89 17.45
CA VAL A 92 -1.09 17.71 18.02
C VAL A 92 -1.81 18.58 16.98
N PRO A 93 -1.14 19.17 15.97
CA PRO A 93 -1.83 20.01 14.99
C PRO A 93 -2.88 19.25 14.17
N GLU A 94 -3.98 19.93 13.86
CA GLU A 94 -5.07 19.41 13.02
C GLU A 94 -4.75 19.37 11.52
N LYS A 95 -3.60 19.93 11.12
CA LYS A 95 -3.18 20.03 9.71
C LYS A 95 -1.72 19.67 9.51
N GLY A 96 -1.42 19.16 8.32
CA GLY A 96 -0.06 18.84 7.87
C GLY A 96 0.45 17.50 8.39
N ASP A 97 1.63 17.11 7.94
CA ASP A 97 2.18 15.78 8.21
C ASP A 97 2.86 15.72 9.59
N ALA A 98 2.72 14.60 10.30
CA ALA A 98 3.36 14.41 11.60
C ALA A 98 4.87 14.26 11.48
N ILE A 99 5.31 13.31 10.64
CA ILE A 99 6.72 13.08 10.33
C ILE A 99 6.91 13.17 8.83
N VAL A 100 7.85 14.01 8.39
CA VAL A 100 8.31 14.07 7.00
C VAL A 100 9.75 13.59 6.95
N MET A 101 9.98 12.49 6.23
CA MET A 101 11.31 11.97 5.94
C MET A 101 11.74 12.43 4.56
N ASP A 102 12.88 13.13 4.51
CA ASP A 102 13.54 13.48 3.26
C ASP A 102 14.26 12.25 2.67
N SER A 103 15.07 12.45 1.63
CA SER A 103 15.90 11.44 0.97
C SER A 103 16.71 10.60 1.98
N GLN A 104 16.80 9.28 1.82
CA GLN A 104 17.57 8.40 2.71
C GLN A 104 18.36 7.37 1.90
N MET A 105 19.53 6.99 2.39
CA MET A 105 20.35 5.95 1.77
C MET A 105 20.95 5.02 2.82
N SER A 106 20.75 3.71 2.69
CA SER A 106 21.36 2.72 3.59
C SER A 106 21.03 2.96 5.07
N CYS A 107 19.78 3.34 5.37
CA CYS A 107 19.36 3.69 6.72
C CYS A 107 18.49 2.61 7.38
N HIS A 108 18.42 2.63 8.72
CA HIS A 108 17.57 1.74 9.51
C HIS A 108 16.75 2.53 10.53
N TYR A 109 15.42 2.41 10.48
CA TYR A 109 14.51 3.11 11.39
C TYR A 109 13.60 2.13 12.14
N LYS A 110 13.50 2.30 13.46
CA LYS A 110 12.48 1.66 14.29
C LYS A 110 11.65 2.71 15.04
N PHE A 111 10.42 2.91 14.59
CA PHE A 111 9.42 3.77 15.23
C PHE A 111 8.44 2.95 16.07
N GLY A 112 7.89 3.60 17.10
CA GLY A 112 6.77 3.04 17.85
C GLY A 112 5.45 3.37 17.19
N ILE A 113 4.54 3.94 17.96
CA ILE A 113 3.25 4.41 17.44
C ILE A 113 3.41 5.85 16.99
N ILE A 114 2.96 6.18 15.78
CA ILE A 114 2.84 7.57 15.32
C ILE A 114 1.35 7.86 15.18
N SER A 115 0.86 8.77 16.02
CA SER A 115 -0.53 9.19 16.07
C SER A 115 -0.68 10.60 15.54
N CYS A 116 -1.55 10.77 14.55
CA CYS A 116 -1.70 11.98 13.78
C CYS A 116 -3.18 12.32 13.61
N ASN A 117 -3.66 13.35 14.30
CA ASN A 117 -5.05 13.80 14.21
C ASN A 117 -5.29 14.81 13.07
N SER A 118 -4.43 14.82 12.05
CA SER A 118 -4.45 15.81 10.99
C SER A 118 -5.07 15.33 9.68
N ASP A 119 -5.23 16.25 8.73
CA ASP A 119 -5.56 15.95 7.34
C ASP A 119 -4.36 15.46 6.49
N GLY A 120 -3.14 15.49 7.05
CA GLY A 120 -1.90 15.05 6.43
C GLY A 120 -1.56 13.58 6.73
N ALA A 121 -0.31 13.20 6.52
CA ALA A 121 0.17 11.85 6.79
C ALA A 121 0.77 11.70 8.20
N ALA A 122 0.55 10.53 8.82
CA ALA A 122 1.29 10.15 10.03
C ALA A 122 2.78 9.97 9.70
N LEU A 123 3.10 9.32 8.58
CA LEU A 123 4.44 9.28 8.02
C LEU A 123 4.41 9.60 6.53
N HIS A 124 5.05 10.71 6.16
CA HIS A 124 5.26 11.12 4.78
C HIS A 124 6.74 10.93 4.41
N ILE A 125 7.01 10.15 3.37
CA ILE A 125 8.36 9.98 2.82
C ILE A 125 8.40 10.67 1.46
N GLN A 126 9.15 11.78 1.39
CA GLN A 126 9.23 12.62 0.20
C GLN A 126 10.68 13.04 -0.06
N PRO A 127 11.41 12.33 -0.93
CA PRO A 127 12.81 12.63 -1.22
C PRO A 127 12.92 13.95 -1.98
N SER A 128 13.37 15.01 -1.31
CA SER A 128 13.36 16.38 -1.80
C SER A 128 14.76 17.01 -1.87
N ALA A 129 15.64 16.65 -0.93
CA ALA A 129 17.03 17.10 -0.93
C ALA A 129 17.96 16.08 -1.58
N ALA A 130 19.00 16.57 -2.27
CA ALA A 130 20.06 15.73 -2.78
C ALA A 130 21.14 15.50 -1.72
N GLY A 131 21.65 14.27 -1.63
CA GLY A 131 22.81 13.92 -0.82
C GLY A 131 24.13 14.50 -1.37
N PRO A 132 25.28 14.26 -0.70
CA PRO A 132 26.62 14.64 -1.15
C PRO A 132 27.01 14.03 -2.50
N ASP A 133 26.45 12.86 -2.81
CA ASP A 133 26.55 12.17 -4.10
C ASP A 133 25.57 12.70 -5.17
N ARG A 134 24.76 13.71 -4.79
CA ARG A 134 23.72 14.36 -5.58
C ARG A 134 22.51 13.49 -5.89
N PHE A 135 22.35 12.36 -5.21
CA PHE A 135 21.13 11.56 -5.33
C PHE A 135 20.01 12.13 -4.46
N GLN A 136 18.85 12.33 -5.08
CA GLN A 136 17.60 12.70 -4.43
C GLN A 136 16.70 11.47 -4.43
N VAL A 137 16.92 10.58 -3.47
CA VAL A 137 16.34 9.24 -3.43
C VAL A 137 16.05 8.80 -2.00
N PHE A 138 15.06 7.92 -1.83
CA PHE A 138 14.91 7.06 -0.67
C PHE A 138 15.19 5.64 -1.10
N THR A 139 16.38 5.12 -0.76
CA THR A 139 16.84 3.84 -1.26
C THR A 139 17.52 2.99 -0.21
N THR A 140 17.42 1.68 -0.39
CA THR A 140 18.15 0.69 0.42
C THR A 140 17.94 0.92 1.92
N THR A 141 16.76 1.39 2.29
CA THR A 141 16.44 1.79 3.65
C THR A 141 15.38 0.85 4.21
N SER A 142 15.55 0.46 5.48
CA SER A 142 14.57 -0.37 6.17
C SER A 142 13.84 0.41 7.26
N ILE A 143 12.52 0.31 7.30
CA ILE A 143 11.68 0.96 8.32
C ILE A 143 10.81 -0.09 8.99
N HIS A 144 10.75 -0.05 10.31
CA HIS A 144 9.82 -0.83 11.12
C HIS A 144 9.00 0.09 12.01
N ILE A 145 7.67 0.00 11.94
CA ILE A 145 6.73 0.84 12.67
C ILE A 145 5.71 -0.06 13.38
N ASN A 146 5.45 0.22 14.65
CA ASN A 146 4.43 -0.52 15.40
C ASN A 146 3.02 -0.12 14.95
N ALA A 147 2.70 1.17 14.87
CA ALA A 147 1.41 1.60 14.34
C ALA A 147 1.46 3.01 13.74
N LEU A 148 0.64 3.23 12.71
CA LEU A 148 0.31 4.55 12.18
C LEU A 148 -1.19 4.81 12.42
N VAL A 149 -1.49 5.79 13.26
CA VAL A 149 -2.87 6.15 13.63
C VAL A 149 -3.20 7.49 12.96
N GLY A 150 -4.18 7.48 12.07
CA GLY A 150 -4.66 8.66 11.37
C GLY A 150 -5.75 9.43 12.12
N GLY A 151 -6.12 10.59 11.59
CA GLY A 151 -6.98 11.55 12.26
C GLY A 151 -8.47 11.37 12.02
N GLY A 152 -8.87 10.28 11.37
CA GLY A 152 -10.26 9.94 11.12
C GLY A 152 -10.99 9.36 12.32
N GLY A 153 -10.56 9.70 13.55
CA GLY A 153 -11.10 9.27 14.85
C GLY A 153 -12.26 8.31 14.75
N SER A 154 -11.96 7.00 14.78
CA SER A 154 -12.94 5.92 14.54
C SER A 154 -14.12 5.91 15.53
N TRP A 155 -14.12 6.80 16.52
CA TRP A 155 -14.92 6.77 17.75
C TRP A 155 -15.58 8.13 17.97
N LYS A 156 -16.89 8.15 18.26
CA LYS A 156 -17.70 9.38 18.40
C LYS A 156 -17.15 10.37 19.46
N GLY A 157 -16.45 9.89 20.48
CA GLY A 157 -15.79 10.71 21.50
C GLY A 157 -14.30 11.00 21.24
N GLY A 158 -13.70 10.42 20.20
CA GLY A 158 -12.25 10.47 19.96
C GLY A 158 -11.41 9.64 20.95
N GLU A 159 -12.05 8.96 21.90
CA GLU A 159 -11.42 8.16 22.94
C GLU A 159 -11.56 6.66 22.62
N ALA A 160 -10.47 5.89 22.79
CA ALA A 160 -10.42 4.48 22.42
C ALA A 160 -11.40 3.54 23.18
N PHE A 161 -12.05 4.05 24.23
CA PHE A 161 -13.03 3.31 25.03
C PHE A 161 -14.49 3.59 24.66
N ASP A 162 -14.76 4.60 23.81
CA ASP A 162 -16.08 4.83 23.22
C ASP A 162 -16.14 4.16 21.84
N ASN A 163 -16.28 2.84 21.85
CA ASN A 163 -16.09 1.97 20.69
C ASN A 163 -17.26 1.95 19.69
N GLU A 164 -18.16 2.93 19.75
CA GLU A 164 -19.19 3.07 18.71
C GLU A 164 -18.57 3.68 17.45
N LEU A 165 -18.39 2.85 16.42
CA LEU A 165 -18.03 3.30 15.09
C LEU A 165 -19.07 4.29 14.58
N ASP A 166 -18.61 5.45 14.12
CA ASP A 166 -19.43 6.36 13.32
C ASP A 166 -19.16 6.08 11.82
N PRO A 167 -20.07 5.37 11.12
CA PRO A 167 -19.86 5.02 9.71
C PRO A 167 -19.94 6.24 8.78
N GLU A 168 -20.49 7.36 9.25
CA GLU A 168 -20.58 8.63 8.52
C GLU A 168 -19.45 9.59 8.87
N HIS A 169 -18.48 9.14 9.69
CA HIS A 169 -17.35 9.96 10.09
C HIS A 169 -16.52 10.45 8.90
N ASP A 170 -15.98 11.66 9.01
CA ASP A 170 -15.08 12.20 7.99
C ASP A 170 -13.68 11.60 8.16
N TRP A 171 -13.44 10.49 7.45
CA TRP A 171 -12.13 9.84 7.40
C TRP A 171 -11.10 10.77 6.75
N ARG A 172 -10.09 11.17 7.52
CA ARG A 172 -9.04 12.12 7.12
C ARG A 172 -7.65 11.52 7.22
N GLY A 173 -6.70 12.22 6.61
CA GLY A 173 -5.28 11.90 6.71
C GLY A 173 -4.85 10.64 5.98
N THR A 174 -3.56 10.37 6.04
CA THR A 174 -2.91 9.19 5.47
C THR A 174 -2.05 8.50 6.51
N GLY A 175 -2.02 7.17 6.55
CA GLY A 175 -1.12 6.46 7.45
C GLY A 175 0.33 6.61 6.98
N LEU A 176 0.67 5.85 5.95
CA LEU A 176 1.95 5.93 5.25
C LEU A 176 1.75 6.51 3.85
N TRP A 177 2.48 7.59 3.55
CA TRP A 177 2.55 8.16 2.22
C TRP A 177 3.98 8.05 1.67
N LEU A 178 4.16 7.23 0.64
CA LEU A 178 5.37 7.20 -0.18
C LEU A 178 5.16 8.14 -1.37
N ASP A 179 5.80 9.31 -1.33
CA ASP A 179 5.65 10.37 -2.32
C ASP A 179 6.91 10.51 -3.17
N GLY A 180 6.89 9.84 -4.33
CA GLY A 180 7.98 9.87 -5.31
C GLY A 180 7.90 11.00 -6.33
N THR A 181 7.12 12.06 -6.06
CA THR A 181 6.98 13.19 -6.99
C THR A 181 8.31 13.96 -7.14
N GLN A 182 9.04 14.16 -6.04
CA GLN A 182 10.28 14.94 -6.02
C GLN A 182 11.54 14.09 -6.30
N GLY A 183 11.63 12.90 -5.72
CA GLY A 183 12.74 11.95 -5.91
C GLY A 183 12.23 10.50 -5.93
N SER A 184 13.08 9.53 -6.31
CA SER A 184 12.62 8.14 -6.36
C SER A 184 12.61 7.48 -4.98
N LEU A 185 11.62 6.60 -4.75
CA LEU A 185 11.60 5.66 -3.63
C LEU A 185 11.78 4.26 -4.20
N ASN A 186 12.96 3.68 -4.00
CA ASN A 186 13.29 2.40 -4.60
C ASN A 186 14.08 1.46 -3.69
N ASP A 187 13.83 0.15 -3.82
CA ASP A 187 14.61 -0.90 -3.14
C ASP A 187 14.60 -0.79 -1.60
N ASN A 188 13.46 -0.36 -1.04
CA ASN A 188 13.27 -0.23 0.41
C ASN A 188 12.51 -1.42 0.99
N ARG A 189 12.66 -1.61 2.30
CA ARG A 189 11.87 -2.58 3.06
C ARG A 189 11.12 -1.87 4.18
N ILE A 190 9.80 -1.90 4.13
CA ILE A 190 8.94 -1.21 5.09
C ILE A 190 8.03 -2.23 5.75
N THR A 191 8.02 -2.25 7.07
CA THR A 191 7.07 -3.04 7.85
C THR A 191 6.28 -2.11 8.75
N VAL A 192 4.96 -2.12 8.60
CA VAL A 192 4.03 -1.37 9.43
C VAL A 192 3.04 -2.35 10.03
N MET A 193 3.16 -2.64 11.33
CA MET A 193 2.35 -3.70 11.93
C MET A 193 0.86 -3.38 11.89
N GLU A 194 0.51 -2.10 12.06
CA GLU A 194 -0.87 -1.64 12.07
C GLU A 194 -1.00 -0.24 11.43
N VAL A 195 -2.05 -0.04 10.63
CA VAL A 195 -2.51 1.29 10.21
C VAL A 195 -4.01 1.41 10.44
N VAL A 196 -4.42 2.47 11.13
CA VAL A 196 -5.79 2.63 11.62
C VAL A 196 -6.30 4.06 11.47
N GLY A 197 -7.59 4.22 11.24
CA GLY A 197 -8.25 5.53 11.40
C GLY A 197 -7.93 6.53 10.29
N CYS A 198 -7.71 6.08 9.06
CA CYS A 198 -7.23 6.92 7.97
C CYS A 198 -8.27 7.10 6.85
N ARG A 199 -8.19 8.20 6.11
CA ARG A 199 -8.80 8.24 4.77
C ARG A 199 -8.15 7.21 3.86
N THR A 200 -6.81 7.24 3.82
CA THR A 200 -5.99 6.30 3.06
C THR A 200 -4.94 5.69 3.98
N ALA A 201 -4.95 4.39 4.24
CA ALA A 201 -3.95 3.80 5.14
C ALA A 201 -2.55 3.79 4.51
N LEU A 202 -2.41 3.23 3.31
CA LEU A 202 -1.16 3.24 2.54
C LEU A 202 -1.36 3.91 1.18
N LEU A 203 -0.58 4.94 0.88
CA LEU A 203 -0.57 5.64 -0.40
C LEU A 203 0.83 5.60 -1.02
N LEU A 204 0.94 5.02 -2.21
CA LEU A 204 2.13 5.10 -3.05
C LEU A 204 1.84 5.99 -4.24
N ALA A 205 2.66 7.02 -4.45
CA ALA A 205 2.50 7.99 -5.53
C ALA A 205 3.87 8.37 -6.14
N GLY A 206 3.88 8.88 -7.36
CA GLY A 206 5.08 9.25 -8.09
C GLY A 206 6.00 8.07 -8.38
N ARG A 207 7.32 8.30 -8.35
CA ARG A 207 8.36 7.29 -8.61
C ARG A 207 8.56 6.36 -7.41
N CYS A 208 7.65 5.40 -7.25
CA CYS A 208 7.70 4.37 -6.21
C CYS A 208 7.87 2.99 -6.85
N SER A 209 9.08 2.42 -6.78
CA SER A 209 9.36 1.14 -7.44
C SER A 209 10.19 0.16 -6.62
N ASN A 210 10.03 -1.14 -6.82
CA ASN A 210 10.87 -2.16 -6.17
C ASN A 210 10.85 -2.15 -4.63
N ASN A 211 9.84 -1.55 -4.01
CA ASN A 211 9.72 -1.55 -2.55
C ASN A 211 9.08 -2.85 -2.06
N TRP A 212 9.52 -3.32 -0.90
CA TRP A 212 8.90 -4.43 -0.18
C TRP A 212 8.16 -3.91 1.04
N ILE A 213 6.83 -4.03 1.04
CA ILE A 213 5.97 -3.53 2.12
C ILE A 213 5.22 -4.69 2.76
N ASP A 214 5.33 -4.83 4.08
CA ASP A 214 4.53 -5.77 4.87
C ASP A 214 3.66 -4.97 5.85
N ALA A 215 2.35 -5.01 5.63
CA ALA A 215 1.36 -4.31 6.42
C ALA A 215 0.22 -5.25 6.81
N PRO A 216 0.45 -6.15 7.78
CA PRO A 216 -0.46 -7.26 8.07
C PRO A 216 -1.80 -6.81 8.68
N PHE A 217 -1.96 -5.55 9.07
CA PHE A 217 -3.21 -5.06 9.63
C PHE A 217 -3.49 -3.61 9.23
N LEU A 218 -4.26 -3.46 8.14
CA LEU A 218 -4.83 -2.18 7.71
C LEU A 218 -6.32 -2.23 8.07
N HIS A 219 -6.80 -1.34 8.93
CA HIS A 219 -8.22 -1.35 9.27
C HIS A 219 -8.75 0.05 9.54
N LEU A 220 -10.07 0.15 9.64
CA LEU A 220 -10.76 1.41 9.91
C LEU A 220 -10.27 2.52 8.97
N SER A 221 -10.23 2.22 7.67
CA SER A 221 -9.83 3.18 6.65
C SER A 221 -10.78 3.18 5.48
N ARG A 222 -11.00 4.35 4.88
CA ARG A 222 -11.86 4.45 3.69
C ARG A 222 -11.21 3.78 2.47
N THR A 223 -9.90 3.90 2.31
CA THR A 223 -9.10 3.16 1.34
C THR A 223 -7.88 2.58 2.04
N HIS A 224 -7.72 1.27 2.05
CA HIS A 224 -6.64 0.66 2.84
C HIS A 224 -5.30 0.70 2.09
N LEU A 225 -5.32 0.37 0.80
CA LEU A 225 -4.15 0.43 -0.05
C LEU A 225 -4.47 1.18 -1.34
N GLN A 226 -3.69 2.21 -1.67
CA GLN A 226 -3.73 2.87 -2.97
C GLN A 226 -2.35 2.87 -3.63
N LEU A 227 -2.29 2.29 -4.84
CA LEU A 227 -1.07 2.23 -5.64
C LEU A 227 -1.20 3.12 -6.86
N GLY A 228 -0.61 4.31 -6.77
CA GLY A 228 -0.66 5.35 -7.79
C GLY A 228 -1.94 6.16 -7.77
N THR A 229 -2.03 7.04 -8.75
CA THR A 229 -3.14 7.93 -9.06
C THR A 229 -3.37 7.90 -10.58
N PRO A 230 -4.44 8.54 -11.09
CA PRO A 230 -4.61 8.68 -12.54
C PRO A 230 -3.40 9.29 -13.25
N ASP A 231 -2.66 10.19 -12.59
CA ASP A 231 -1.64 11.02 -13.24
C ASP A 231 -0.21 10.45 -13.17
N ASP A 232 0.07 9.56 -12.20
CA ASP A 232 1.44 9.07 -11.91
C ASP A 232 1.58 7.54 -11.92
N HIS A 233 0.52 6.83 -12.29
CA HIS A 233 0.44 5.36 -12.29
C HIS A 233 1.63 4.65 -12.94
N ALA A 234 2.16 5.17 -14.04
CA ALA A 234 3.26 4.56 -14.79
C ALA A 234 4.58 4.49 -14.00
N HIS A 235 4.67 5.20 -12.87
CA HIS A 235 5.86 5.26 -12.02
C HIS A 235 5.70 4.49 -10.69
N VAL A 236 4.52 3.91 -10.44
CA VAL A 236 4.25 3.05 -9.28
C VAL A 236 4.27 1.59 -9.72
N THR A 237 5.47 1.00 -9.71
CA THR A 237 5.72 -0.27 -10.40
C THR A 237 6.61 -1.24 -9.65
N ASN A 238 6.50 -2.54 -9.91
CA ASN A 238 7.41 -3.56 -9.37
C ASN A 238 7.48 -3.61 -7.82
N ASN A 239 6.47 -3.09 -7.12
CA ASN A 239 6.40 -3.19 -5.66
C ASN A 239 5.90 -4.58 -5.24
N ARG A 240 6.38 -5.04 -4.09
CA ARG A 240 5.99 -6.31 -3.44
C ARG A 240 5.28 -5.98 -2.14
N ILE A 241 3.98 -6.19 -2.09
CA ILE A 241 3.16 -5.70 -0.96
C ILE A 241 2.33 -6.83 -0.40
N ARG A 242 2.47 -7.06 0.91
CA ARG A 242 1.58 -7.94 1.68
C ARG A 242 0.69 -7.09 2.57
N ALA A 243 -0.63 -7.28 2.46
CA ALA A 243 -1.59 -6.54 3.27
C ALA A 243 -2.84 -7.35 3.62
N ALA A 244 -3.35 -7.15 4.84
CA ALA A 244 -4.69 -7.58 5.23
C ALA A 244 -5.53 -6.36 5.60
N MET A 245 -6.74 -6.28 5.04
CA MET A 245 -7.56 -5.08 5.04
C MET A 245 -8.92 -5.37 5.68
N ASP A 246 -9.37 -4.56 6.63
CA ASP A 246 -10.66 -4.72 7.30
C ASP A 246 -11.40 -3.39 7.42
N GLY A 247 -12.45 -3.23 6.61
CA GLY A 247 -13.26 -2.00 6.59
C GLY A 247 -14.10 -1.78 7.85
N GLN A 248 -14.34 -2.83 8.65
CA GLN A 248 -15.05 -2.77 9.93
C GLN A 248 -16.38 -1.97 9.93
N GLY A 249 -17.11 -1.97 8.81
CA GLY A 249 -18.42 -1.31 8.70
C GLY A 249 -18.37 0.13 8.16
N ILE A 250 -17.20 0.62 7.74
CA ILE A 250 -17.08 1.92 7.07
C ILE A 250 -17.82 1.90 5.72
N ALA A 251 -18.68 2.89 5.53
CA ALA A 251 -19.37 3.08 4.26
C ALA A 251 -18.38 3.33 3.12
N ASP A 252 -18.62 2.70 1.96
CA ASP A 252 -17.78 2.80 0.77
C ASP A 252 -16.32 2.37 0.96
N ALA A 253 -16.00 1.62 2.02
CA ALA A 253 -14.64 1.15 2.25
C ALA A 253 -14.09 0.34 1.07
N ILE A 254 -12.88 0.69 0.64
CA ILE A 254 -12.11 0.02 -0.41
C ILE A 254 -10.92 -0.68 0.25
N GLY A 255 -10.73 -1.96 -0.04
CA GLY A 255 -9.52 -2.68 0.32
C GLY A 255 -8.33 -2.10 -0.45
N ALA A 256 -8.11 -2.57 -1.67
CA ALA A 256 -7.03 -2.08 -2.52
C ALA A 256 -7.56 -1.37 -3.78
N ARG A 257 -6.98 -0.21 -4.10
CA ARG A 257 -7.25 0.58 -5.30
C ARG A 257 -5.97 0.75 -6.10
N ILE A 258 -5.90 0.13 -7.27
CA ILE A 258 -4.66 -0.05 -8.02
C ILE A 258 -4.73 0.74 -9.32
N TYR A 259 -3.82 1.69 -9.49
CA TYR A 259 -3.54 2.36 -10.75
C TYR A 259 -2.20 1.91 -11.35
N GLY A 260 -1.23 1.61 -10.49
CA GLY A 260 0.12 1.19 -10.87
C GLY A 260 0.19 -0.15 -11.62
N THR A 261 1.39 -0.50 -12.05
CA THR A 261 1.63 -1.60 -12.99
C THR A 261 2.71 -2.57 -12.51
N GLU A 262 2.69 -3.82 -12.97
CA GLU A 262 3.74 -4.82 -12.66
C GLU A 262 3.99 -5.06 -11.16
N ASN A 263 3.00 -4.84 -10.28
CA ASN A 263 3.17 -5.07 -8.86
C ASN A 263 2.82 -6.52 -8.48
N LEU A 264 3.50 -7.05 -7.46
CA LEU A 264 3.18 -8.33 -6.83
C LEU A 264 2.52 -8.08 -5.47
N LEU A 265 1.26 -8.49 -5.33
CA LEU A 265 0.43 -8.18 -4.17
C LEU A 265 -0.06 -9.47 -3.49
N GLU A 266 0.15 -9.60 -2.19
CA GLU A 266 -0.42 -10.65 -1.34
C GLU A 266 -1.51 -10.05 -0.46
N LEU A 267 -2.78 -10.23 -0.84
CA LEU A 267 -3.90 -9.45 -0.28
C LEU A 267 -4.96 -10.33 0.39
N SER A 268 -5.52 -9.81 1.47
CA SER A 268 -6.83 -10.26 1.98
C SER A 268 -7.68 -9.06 2.42
N ALA A 269 -8.99 -9.21 2.31
CA ALA A 269 -9.96 -8.18 2.65
C ALA A 269 -11.16 -8.74 3.42
N ALA A 270 -11.72 -7.91 4.30
CA ALA A 270 -12.96 -8.16 5.03
C ALA A 270 -13.75 -6.85 5.17
N GLN A 271 -15.08 -6.96 5.21
CA GLN A 271 -16.00 -5.86 5.54
C GLN A 271 -15.82 -4.58 4.69
N THR A 272 -15.31 -4.71 3.47
CA THR A 272 -15.31 -3.65 2.45
C THR A 272 -16.69 -3.57 1.79
N SER A 273 -16.88 -2.56 0.92
CA SER A 273 -18.10 -2.47 0.12
C SER A 273 -18.15 -3.52 -1.01
N PRO A 274 -19.34 -3.89 -1.51
CA PRO A 274 -19.49 -4.80 -2.65
C PRO A 274 -18.65 -4.36 -3.85
N GLY A 275 -17.86 -5.28 -4.40
CA GLY A 275 -16.94 -5.03 -5.51
C GLY A 275 -15.66 -4.28 -5.13
N HIS A 276 -15.47 -3.91 -3.86
CA HIS A 276 -14.39 -3.02 -3.42
C HIS A 276 -13.33 -3.71 -2.55
N ASP A 277 -13.23 -5.04 -2.53
CA ASP A 277 -12.03 -5.66 -1.92
C ASP A 277 -10.78 -5.29 -2.70
N LEU A 278 -10.92 -5.26 -4.04
CA LEU A 278 -9.87 -4.91 -4.98
C LEU A 278 -10.50 -4.22 -6.20
N VAL A 279 -10.00 -3.02 -6.50
CA VAL A 279 -10.38 -2.22 -7.65
C VAL A 279 -9.15 -1.99 -8.51
N PHE A 280 -9.18 -2.56 -9.72
CA PHE A 280 -8.22 -2.23 -10.78
C PHE A 280 -8.77 -1.04 -11.55
N GLU A 281 -8.05 0.07 -11.51
CA GLU A 281 -8.43 1.31 -12.19
C GLU A 281 -7.98 1.28 -13.65
N LYS A 282 -8.51 2.18 -14.47
CA LYS A 282 -8.26 2.21 -15.93
C LYS A 282 -6.80 2.01 -16.35
N PRO A 283 -5.80 2.71 -15.77
CA PRO A 283 -4.43 2.54 -16.20
C PRO A 283 -3.74 1.30 -15.64
N SER A 284 -4.35 0.55 -14.72
CA SER A 284 -3.69 -0.63 -14.14
C SER A 284 -3.53 -1.72 -15.19
N HIS A 285 -2.37 -2.36 -15.18
CA HIS A 285 -2.08 -3.54 -15.98
C HIS A 285 -0.88 -4.31 -15.41
N ASP A 286 -0.80 -5.58 -15.78
CA ASP A 286 0.31 -6.49 -15.49
C ASP A 286 0.58 -6.74 -14.00
N ASN A 287 -0.36 -6.42 -13.11
CA ASN A 287 -0.23 -6.76 -11.70
C ASN A 287 -0.54 -8.24 -11.45
N LEU A 288 0.14 -8.84 -10.49
CA LEU A 288 -0.16 -10.17 -9.96
C LEU A 288 -0.61 -10.09 -8.51
N VAL A 289 -1.83 -10.54 -8.24
CA VAL A 289 -2.41 -10.62 -6.91
C VAL A 289 -2.54 -12.06 -6.47
N ILE A 290 -1.93 -12.42 -5.34
CA ILE A 290 -2.16 -13.66 -4.62
C ILE A 290 -3.16 -13.34 -3.50
N ALA A 291 -4.40 -13.76 -3.69
CA ALA A 291 -5.52 -13.39 -2.84
C ALA A 291 -5.88 -14.51 -1.86
N GLY A 292 -5.76 -14.22 -0.56
CA GLY A 292 -6.20 -15.13 0.50
C GLY A 292 -7.73 -15.19 0.61
N ARG A 293 -8.38 -14.02 0.68
CA ARG A 293 -9.85 -13.88 0.76
C ARG A 293 -10.29 -12.52 0.25
N LEU A 294 -11.22 -12.51 -0.71
CA LEU A 294 -11.88 -11.31 -1.26
C LEU A 294 -13.40 -11.58 -1.31
N PRO A 295 -14.10 -11.50 -0.16
CA PRO A 295 -15.51 -11.92 -0.05
C PRO A 295 -16.51 -10.97 -0.73
N ASN A 296 -16.19 -9.69 -0.83
CA ASN A 296 -17.02 -8.66 -1.45
C ASN A 296 -16.70 -8.49 -2.94
N GLY A 297 -15.59 -9.04 -3.42
CA GLY A 297 -15.30 -9.22 -4.82
C GLY A 297 -14.38 -8.14 -5.41
N VAL A 298 -14.23 -8.23 -6.73
CA VAL A 298 -13.24 -7.49 -7.51
C VAL A 298 -13.96 -6.68 -8.58
N THR A 299 -13.57 -5.42 -8.71
CA THR A 299 -14.00 -4.56 -9.82
C THR A 299 -12.82 -4.30 -10.74
N ASN A 300 -13.01 -4.55 -12.04
CA ASN A 300 -11.97 -4.36 -13.05
C ASN A 300 -12.36 -3.28 -14.06
N HIS A 301 -11.75 -2.10 -13.92
CA HIS A 301 -11.88 -0.98 -14.84
C HIS A 301 -10.70 -0.85 -15.80
N ALA A 302 -9.68 -1.72 -15.71
CA ALA A 302 -8.47 -1.65 -16.53
C ALA A 302 -8.79 -1.59 -18.03
N ASP A 303 -8.20 -0.63 -18.73
CA ASP A 303 -8.31 -0.52 -20.19
C ASP A 303 -7.54 -1.69 -20.85
N HIS A 304 -6.42 -2.10 -20.23
CA HIS A 304 -5.61 -3.27 -20.57
C HIS A 304 -5.81 -4.37 -19.50
N PRO A 305 -6.72 -5.34 -19.71
CA PRO A 305 -7.15 -6.26 -18.65
C PRO A 305 -6.16 -7.42 -18.42
N THR A 306 -4.88 -7.12 -18.24
CA THR A 306 -3.81 -8.11 -18.01
C THR A 306 -3.54 -8.38 -16.53
N ASP A 307 -4.18 -7.62 -15.63
CA ASP A 307 -4.13 -7.84 -14.18
C ASP A 307 -4.68 -9.23 -13.81
N ARG A 308 -3.90 -9.97 -13.02
CA ARG A 308 -4.15 -11.38 -12.69
C ARG A 308 -4.31 -11.59 -11.19
N ILE A 309 -5.25 -12.44 -10.83
CA ILE A 309 -5.51 -12.88 -9.47
C ILE A 309 -5.37 -14.40 -9.39
N ILE A 310 -4.64 -14.87 -8.38
CA ILE A 310 -4.56 -16.25 -7.95
C ILE A 310 -5.31 -16.36 -6.62
N THR A 311 -6.36 -17.18 -6.56
CA THR A 311 -7.16 -17.42 -5.35
C THR A 311 -7.01 -18.86 -4.88
N ALA A 312 -7.22 -19.12 -3.59
CA ALA A 312 -7.23 -20.48 -3.05
C ALA A 312 -8.35 -21.38 -3.63
N ARG A 313 -9.40 -20.79 -4.21
CA ARG A 313 -10.51 -21.51 -4.85
C ARG A 313 -10.83 -20.89 -6.19
N SER A 314 -10.90 -21.73 -7.24
CA SER A 314 -11.39 -21.31 -8.56
C SER A 314 -12.89 -21.00 -8.49
N LYS A 315 -13.33 -19.96 -9.22
CA LYS A 315 -14.75 -19.65 -9.39
C LYS A 315 -15.48 -20.70 -10.24
N GLY A 316 -14.76 -21.56 -10.97
CA GLY A 316 -15.34 -22.57 -11.87
C GLY A 316 -16.35 -21.94 -12.82
N PHE A 317 -17.56 -22.52 -12.89
CA PHE A 317 -18.66 -22.04 -13.74
C PHE A 317 -19.41 -20.82 -13.21
N SER A 318 -19.03 -20.29 -12.04
CA SER A 318 -19.69 -19.12 -11.42
C SER A 318 -19.28 -17.80 -12.08
N ILE A 319 -18.39 -17.83 -13.08
CA ILE A 319 -18.09 -16.67 -13.91
C ILE A 319 -19.18 -16.46 -14.97
N THR A 320 -19.38 -15.21 -15.36
CA THR A 320 -20.32 -14.85 -16.43
C THR A 320 -19.72 -15.22 -17.78
N THR A 321 -20.45 -16.01 -18.57
CA THR A 321 -20.12 -16.21 -19.99
C THR A 321 -20.55 -14.98 -20.78
N PRO A 322 -19.64 -14.26 -21.45
CA PRO A 322 -20.02 -13.17 -22.32
C PRO A 322 -20.80 -13.67 -23.55
N PRO A 323 -21.65 -12.83 -24.15
CA PRO A 323 -22.26 -13.15 -25.43
C PRO A 323 -21.17 -13.40 -26.49
N LEU A 324 -21.46 -14.30 -27.43
CA LEU A 324 -20.59 -14.54 -28.58
C LEU A 324 -20.50 -13.24 -29.41
N PRO A 325 -19.28 -12.78 -29.78
CA PRO A 325 -19.12 -11.63 -30.66
C PRO A 325 -19.62 -11.95 -32.08
N GLN A 326 -19.83 -10.92 -32.91
CA GLN A 326 -20.13 -11.12 -34.33
C GLN A 326 -18.96 -11.82 -35.04
N SER A 327 -19.22 -12.50 -36.17
CA SER A 327 -18.16 -13.11 -36.97
C SER A 327 -17.08 -12.08 -37.31
N GLY A 328 -15.83 -12.46 -37.09
CA GLY A 328 -14.65 -11.62 -37.33
C GLY A 328 -14.38 -10.55 -36.27
N GLN A 329 -15.18 -10.48 -35.20
CA GLN A 329 -14.87 -9.63 -34.05
C GLN A 329 -14.10 -10.43 -32.98
N ALA A 330 -13.04 -9.82 -32.46
CA ALA A 330 -12.28 -10.35 -31.35
C ALA A 330 -13.04 -10.17 -30.02
N LEU A 331 -12.87 -11.14 -29.13
CA LEU A 331 -13.32 -11.10 -27.75
C LEU A 331 -12.11 -11.25 -26.83
N THR A 332 -11.94 -10.28 -25.93
CA THR A 332 -10.88 -10.29 -24.91
C THR A 332 -11.35 -10.94 -23.61
N ASN A 333 -10.48 -11.73 -22.99
CA ASN A 333 -10.69 -12.14 -21.60
C ASN A 333 -10.47 -10.94 -20.67
N ARG A 334 -11.57 -10.31 -20.23
CA ARG A 334 -11.55 -9.22 -19.24
C ARG A 334 -11.62 -9.71 -17.78
N GLN A 335 -11.68 -11.03 -17.54
CA GLN A 335 -11.62 -11.57 -16.19
C GLN A 335 -10.18 -11.50 -15.68
N ASN A 336 -10.00 -11.26 -14.38
CA ASN A 336 -8.68 -11.29 -13.75
C ASN A 336 -8.15 -12.70 -13.48
N THR A 337 -8.77 -13.73 -14.05
CA THR A 337 -8.31 -15.12 -13.98
C THR A 337 -8.20 -15.68 -15.39
N SER A 338 -7.35 -16.69 -15.57
CA SER A 338 -7.42 -17.49 -16.79
C SER A 338 -8.81 -18.12 -16.91
N ILE A 339 -9.37 -18.10 -18.10
CA ILE A 339 -10.64 -18.74 -18.42
C ILE A 339 -10.41 -19.87 -19.42
N GLU A 340 -11.33 -20.83 -19.41
CA GLU A 340 -11.47 -21.81 -20.46
C GLU A 340 -12.84 -21.65 -21.12
N ILE A 341 -12.81 -21.48 -22.44
CA ILE A 341 -13.97 -21.47 -23.31
C ILE A 341 -14.25 -22.91 -23.72
N MET A 342 -15.36 -23.44 -23.23
CA MET A 342 -15.84 -24.78 -23.58
C MET A 342 -16.85 -24.69 -24.72
N ILE A 343 -16.57 -25.32 -25.85
CA ILE A 343 -17.48 -25.36 -27.00
C ILE A 343 -18.56 -26.41 -26.74
N THR A 344 -19.81 -25.97 -26.60
CA THR A 344 -20.96 -26.86 -26.37
C THR A 344 -21.69 -27.21 -27.68
N GLN A 345 -21.67 -26.29 -28.65
CA GLN A 345 -22.08 -26.55 -30.03
C GLN A 345 -21.11 -25.83 -30.98
N PRO A 346 -20.53 -26.50 -31.97
CA PRO A 346 -19.44 -25.93 -32.78
C PRO A 346 -19.89 -24.92 -33.84
N GLY A 347 -21.18 -24.85 -34.16
CA GLY A 347 -21.68 -23.97 -35.23
C GLY A 347 -21.10 -24.34 -36.60
N THR A 348 -20.77 -23.32 -37.40
CA THR A 348 -20.08 -23.46 -38.69
C THR A 348 -18.95 -22.42 -38.75
N VAL A 349 -17.89 -22.71 -38.00
CA VAL A 349 -16.64 -21.93 -37.96
C VAL A 349 -15.74 -22.37 -39.12
N THR A 350 -15.12 -21.41 -39.78
CA THR A 350 -14.20 -21.64 -40.92
C THR A 350 -12.75 -21.42 -40.51
N THR A 351 -12.52 -20.36 -39.73
CA THR A 351 -11.22 -19.98 -39.21
C THR A 351 -11.41 -19.39 -37.82
N TRP A 352 -10.44 -19.59 -36.95
CA TRP A 352 -10.40 -18.91 -35.66
C TRP A 352 -8.98 -18.57 -35.27
N THR A 353 -8.86 -17.58 -34.39
CA THR A 353 -7.59 -16.93 -34.09
C THR A 353 -7.47 -16.68 -32.60
N LEU A 354 -6.26 -16.91 -32.06
CA LEU A 354 -5.87 -16.53 -30.71
C LEU A 354 -4.86 -15.39 -30.78
N GLY A 355 -5.06 -14.36 -29.98
CA GLY A 355 -4.10 -13.26 -29.81
C GLY A 355 -3.58 -13.19 -28.39
N ASP A 356 -2.26 -13.09 -28.22
CA ASP A 356 -1.65 -12.85 -26.92
C ASP A 356 -1.58 -11.35 -26.57
N ILE A 357 -1.08 -11.04 -25.37
CA ILE A 357 -0.98 -9.65 -24.87
C ILE A 357 0.15 -8.85 -25.54
N GLU A 358 1.10 -9.53 -26.21
CA GLU A 358 2.19 -8.90 -26.97
C GLU A 358 1.75 -8.56 -28.41
N GLY A 359 0.54 -8.98 -28.80
CA GLY A 359 -0.02 -8.77 -30.12
C GLY A 359 0.36 -9.86 -31.13
N ASN A 360 0.97 -10.97 -30.70
CA ASN A 360 1.18 -12.12 -31.56
C ASN A 360 -0.14 -12.85 -31.79
N VAL A 361 -0.28 -13.41 -32.98
CA VAL A 361 -1.53 -13.99 -33.44
C VAL A 361 -1.28 -15.38 -34.01
N GLN A 362 -2.03 -16.37 -33.54
CA GLN A 362 -2.05 -17.72 -34.09
C GLN A 362 -3.41 -18.02 -34.71
N THR A 363 -3.40 -18.31 -36.01
CA THR A 363 -4.59 -18.68 -36.78
C THR A 363 -4.70 -20.19 -36.91
N PHE A 364 -5.93 -20.69 -36.86
CA PHE A 364 -6.31 -22.08 -37.01
C PHE A 364 -7.39 -22.18 -38.08
N ASP A 365 -7.13 -23.00 -39.10
CA ASP A 365 -8.11 -23.33 -40.13
C ASP A 365 -8.94 -24.54 -39.70
N GLY A 366 -10.25 -24.48 -39.95
CA GLY A 366 -11.16 -25.59 -39.72
C GLY A 366 -12.18 -25.36 -38.59
N PRO A 367 -13.06 -26.35 -38.40
CA PRO A 367 -14.18 -26.23 -37.45
C PRO A 367 -13.69 -26.26 -36.00
N LEU A 368 -14.58 -25.83 -35.10
CA LEU A 368 -14.49 -26.18 -33.69
C LEU A 368 -15.13 -27.56 -33.44
N ASP A 369 -14.75 -28.22 -32.36
CA ASP A 369 -15.33 -29.51 -31.96
C ASP A 369 -16.18 -29.39 -30.68
N PRO A 370 -17.28 -30.17 -30.55
CA PRO A 370 -17.98 -30.29 -29.27
C PRO A 370 -17.03 -30.80 -28.17
N GLY A 371 -17.00 -30.10 -27.03
CA GLY A 371 -16.10 -30.43 -25.92
C GLY A 371 -14.69 -29.85 -26.04
N GLN A 372 -14.34 -29.23 -27.18
CA GLN A 372 -13.08 -28.49 -27.31
C GLN A 372 -13.03 -27.39 -26.25
N SER A 373 -11.86 -27.25 -25.63
CA SER A 373 -11.59 -26.22 -24.62
C SER A 373 -10.44 -25.34 -25.09
N ILE A 374 -10.66 -24.03 -25.04
CA ILE A 374 -9.69 -23.01 -25.44
C ILE A 374 -9.39 -22.17 -24.20
N ARG A 375 -8.12 -22.10 -23.79
CA ARG A 375 -7.70 -21.31 -22.63
C ARG A 375 -7.33 -19.89 -23.08
N LEU A 376 -7.78 -18.88 -22.33
CA LEU A 376 -7.33 -17.49 -22.45
C LEU A 376 -6.86 -16.99 -21.08
N ALA A 377 -5.64 -16.47 -21.00
CA ALA A 377 -5.17 -15.66 -19.89
C ALA A 377 -5.84 -14.27 -19.90
N PRO A 378 -5.80 -13.50 -18.79
CA PRO A 378 -6.27 -12.11 -18.79
C PRO A 378 -5.61 -11.30 -19.92
N GLY A 379 -6.39 -10.56 -20.69
CA GLY A 379 -5.92 -9.76 -21.83
C GLY A 379 -5.80 -10.50 -23.16
N GLU A 380 -5.73 -11.84 -23.16
CA GLU A 380 -5.71 -12.62 -24.41
C GLU A 380 -7.07 -12.58 -25.13
N THR A 381 -7.03 -12.80 -26.44
CA THR A 381 -8.20 -12.66 -27.32
C THR A 381 -8.50 -13.92 -28.12
N ILE A 382 -9.78 -14.09 -28.46
CA ILE A 382 -10.25 -15.05 -29.46
C ILE A 382 -11.08 -14.34 -30.51
N GLN A 383 -10.86 -14.65 -31.79
CA GLN A 383 -11.70 -14.20 -32.90
C GLN A 383 -12.17 -15.42 -33.70
N LEU A 384 -13.44 -15.45 -34.07
CA LEU A 384 -14.05 -16.56 -34.81
C LEU A 384 -14.68 -16.05 -36.12
N GLU A 385 -14.43 -16.75 -37.23
CA GLU A 385 -15.12 -16.53 -38.50
C GLU A 385 -16.14 -17.65 -38.75
N TYR A 386 -17.43 -17.31 -38.79
CA TYR A 386 -18.51 -18.29 -38.86
C TYR A 386 -19.74 -17.82 -39.64
N THR A 387 -20.47 -18.79 -40.22
CA THR A 387 -21.80 -18.56 -40.83
C THR A 387 -22.95 -19.01 -39.93
N LYS A 388 -22.68 -19.91 -38.99
CA LYS A 388 -23.57 -20.30 -37.90
C LYS A 388 -22.82 -20.18 -36.57
N ALA A 389 -23.33 -19.36 -35.67
CA ALA A 389 -22.72 -19.10 -34.37
C ALA A 389 -22.51 -20.40 -33.57
N PRO A 390 -21.30 -20.65 -33.02
CA PRO A 390 -21.12 -21.65 -31.99
C PRO A 390 -21.83 -21.25 -30.69
N LEU A 391 -22.06 -22.24 -29.82
CA LEU A 391 -22.43 -22.01 -28.44
C LEU A 391 -21.24 -22.41 -27.55
N TRP A 392 -20.96 -21.57 -26.56
CA TRP A 392 -19.86 -21.77 -25.63
C TRP A 392 -20.26 -21.51 -24.18
N ARG A 393 -19.42 -21.97 -23.25
CA ARG A 393 -19.51 -21.65 -21.82
C ARG A 393 -18.13 -21.31 -21.30
N TRP A 394 -18.03 -20.27 -20.48
CA TRP A 394 -16.78 -19.94 -19.80
C TRP A 394 -16.72 -20.62 -18.43
N ARG A 395 -15.55 -21.13 -18.07
CA ARG A 395 -15.20 -21.53 -16.71
C ARG A 395 -13.87 -20.89 -16.31
N SER A 396 -13.72 -20.53 -15.04
CA SER A 396 -12.41 -20.12 -14.53
C SER A 396 -11.49 -21.33 -14.53
N ALA A 397 -10.33 -21.20 -15.18
CA ALA A 397 -9.27 -22.19 -15.11
C ALA A 397 -8.66 -22.16 -13.68
N PRO A 398 -8.15 -23.30 -13.20
CA PRO A 398 -7.35 -23.35 -11.98
C PRO A 398 -6.00 -22.63 -12.13
#